data_AF-A0A078JIZ5-F1
#
_entry.id   AF-A0A078JIZ5-F1
#
_cell.length_a   1.000
_cell.length_b   1.000
_cell.length_c   1.000
_cell.angle_alpha   90.00
_cell.angle_beta   90.00
_cell.angle_gamma   90.00
#
_symmetry.space_group_name_H-M   'P 1'
#
loop_
_entity.id
_entity.type
_entity.pdbx_description
1 polymer ?
#
loop_
_entity_poly.entity_id
_entity_poly.type
_entity_poly.pdbx_seq_one_letter_code
_entity_poly.pdbx_strand_id
1 'polypeptide(L)'
;MAAGLSSLSVTLKPLNHSFSSSNSRLKHHRISAAVFPPSRRFNVFQRRTVCFVLEEQKQSSPMDDKPESTSSPDILTTSRLLKKAERKKFERFTYLIAAMMSSFGVTSMAIMAVYYRFSWQMKGGEVPLSEMFGTFALSVGAAVGMEFWARWAHRVLWHASLWNMHESHHKPREGAFELNDVFAIINAVPAIGLLYYGFFNKGFVPGLCFGAGLGITMFGIAYMFVHDGLVHKRFPVGPIANVPYLRKVAAAHQLHHTDKFKGVPYGLFLGPKAMEEVGGKEELEKEISRRIKLYNKGSTS
;
A
#
# COMPACT_ATOMS: atom_id res chain seq x y z
N MET A 1 48.63 -8.90 53.67
CA MET A 1 49.63 -8.34 52.73
C MET A 1 48.92 -8.06 51.43
N ALA A 2 48.79 -6.78 51.09
CA ALA A 2 48.05 -6.29 49.94
C ALA A 2 48.99 -6.15 48.73
N ALA A 3 48.57 -6.70 47.60
CA ALA A 3 49.10 -6.44 46.26
C ALA A 3 47.86 -6.43 45.36
N GLY A 4 47.54 -5.43 44.55
CA GLY A 4 48.31 -4.35 43.96
C GLY A 4 47.64 -4.15 42.60
N LEU A 5 46.63 -3.28 42.55
CA LEU A 5 45.83 -3.00 41.36
C LEU A 5 46.68 -2.17 40.39
N SER A 6 47.08 -2.74 39.26
CA SER A 6 47.75 -2.04 38.17
C SER A 6 46.72 -1.58 37.14
N SER A 7 46.36 -0.30 37.21
CA SER A 7 45.55 0.39 36.19
C SER A 7 46.37 0.63 34.92
N LEU A 8 46.01 -0.02 33.81
CA LEU A 8 46.54 0.31 32.49
C LEU A 8 45.82 1.55 31.94
N SER A 9 46.49 2.70 32.06
CA SER A 9 46.11 3.96 31.40
C SER A 9 46.43 3.89 29.90
N VAL A 10 45.39 3.78 29.07
CA VAL A 10 45.49 3.86 27.61
C VAL A 10 45.47 5.33 27.19
N THR A 11 46.62 5.83 26.75
CA THR A 11 46.80 7.19 26.24
C THR A 11 46.39 7.24 24.77
N LEU A 12 45.21 7.80 24.48
CA LEU A 12 44.76 8.10 23.11
C LEU A 12 45.49 9.35 22.60
N LYS A 13 46.37 9.18 21.60
CA LYS A 13 46.97 10.28 20.83
C LYS A 13 45.89 10.93 19.95
N PRO A 14 45.79 12.27 19.89
CA PRO A 14 44.90 12.94 18.95
C PRO A 14 45.49 12.88 17.53
N LEU A 15 44.75 12.27 16.60
CA LEU A 15 45.02 12.34 15.18
C LEU A 15 44.58 13.71 14.66
N ASN A 16 45.54 14.63 14.54
CA ASN A 16 45.39 15.89 13.83
C ASN A 16 45.24 15.61 12.33
N HIS A 17 44.00 15.57 11.82
CA HIS A 17 43.76 15.64 10.39
C HIS A 17 43.69 17.10 9.95
N SER A 18 44.77 17.55 9.33
CA SER A 18 44.88 18.85 8.67
C SER A 18 43.88 18.93 7.51
N PHE A 19 42.99 19.93 7.58
CA PHE A 19 42.15 20.36 6.45
C PHE A 19 43.04 21.02 5.40
N SER A 20 43.40 20.28 4.35
CA SER A 20 44.03 20.86 3.15
C SER A 20 42.94 21.35 2.21
N SER A 21 42.79 22.68 2.16
CA SER A 21 42.05 23.40 1.12
C SER A 21 42.74 23.19 -0.24
N SER A 22 42.20 22.29 -1.06
CA SER A 22 42.59 22.14 -2.46
C SER A 22 41.53 22.78 -3.34
N ASN A 23 41.80 24.02 -3.75
CA ASN A 23 41.10 24.74 -4.80
C ASN A 23 41.36 24.05 -6.15
N SER A 24 40.47 23.14 -6.57
CA SER A 24 40.45 22.64 -7.96
C SER A 24 39.23 23.17 -8.69
N ARG A 25 39.45 24.23 -9.48
CA ARG A 25 38.56 24.72 -10.52
C ARG A 25 38.16 23.56 -11.44
N LEU A 26 36.93 23.08 -11.32
CA LEU A 26 36.32 22.22 -12.33
C LEU A 26 35.96 23.08 -13.54
N LYS A 27 36.78 22.94 -14.59
CA LYS A 27 36.57 23.52 -15.90
C LYS A 27 35.25 22.99 -16.47
N HIS A 28 34.35 23.90 -16.82
CA HIS A 28 33.22 23.62 -17.70
C HIS A 28 33.74 23.10 -19.04
N HIS A 29 33.55 21.81 -19.32
CA HIS A 29 33.62 21.31 -20.69
C HIS A 29 32.26 21.54 -21.36
N ARG A 30 32.22 22.55 -22.24
CA ARG A 30 31.23 22.65 -23.32
C ARG A 30 31.35 21.41 -24.20
N ILE A 31 30.31 20.60 -24.26
CA ILE A 31 30.14 19.62 -25.34
C ILE A 31 29.58 20.39 -26.53
N SER A 32 30.38 20.46 -27.59
CA SER A 32 30.01 21.08 -28.86
C SER A 32 28.83 20.36 -29.51
N ALA A 33 27.98 21.18 -30.10
CA ALA A 33 26.81 20.82 -30.89
C ALA A 33 27.17 19.90 -32.07
N ALA A 34 26.47 18.77 -32.17
CA ALA A 34 26.31 18.04 -33.42
C ALA A 34 24.96 18.45 -34.04
N VAL A 35 25.07 19.09 -35.20
CA VAL A 35 23.98 19.56 -36.06
C VAL A 35 23.29 18.34 -36.69
N PHE A 36 22.00 18.14 -36.40
CA PHE A 36 21.13 17.24 -37.15
C PHE A 36 20.10 18.08 -37.94
N PRO A 37 19.81 17.72 -39.21
CA PRO A 37 19.04 18.57 -40.12
C PRO A 37 17.53 18.55 -39.81
N PRO A 38 16.78 19.61 -40.17
CA PRO A 38 15.34 19.66 -39.92
C PRO A 38 14.57 19.10 -41.12
N SER A 39 13.66 18.15 -40.89
CA SER A 39 12.36 18.06 -41.58
C SER A 39 11.66 16.73 -41.30
N ARG A 40 10.50 16.81 -40.65
CA ARG A 40 9.19 16.37 -41.19
C ARG A 40 8.15 16.44 -40.07
N ARG A 41 7.24 17.41 -40.22
CA ARG A 41 5.96 17.46 -39.49
C ARG A 41 5.25 16.12 -39.70
N PHE A 42 5.07 15.34 -38.64
CA PHE A 42 4.12 14.24 -38.65
C PHE A 42 2.75 14.76 -38.22
N ASN A 43 1.80 14.58 -39.15
CA ASN A 43 0.42 15.01 -39.05
C ASN A 43 -0.28 14.44 -37.83
N VAL A 44 -1.10 15.30 -37.23
CA VAL A 44 -2.17 14.99 -36.29
C VAL A 44 -3.01 13.83 -36.85
N PHE A 45 -3.09 12.73 -36.09
CA PHE A 45 -4.03 11.64 -36.38
C PHE A 45 -5.46 12.14 -36.16
N GLN A 46 -6.12 12.51 -37.26
CA GLN A 46 -7.53 12.85 -37.31
C GLN A 46 -8.34 11.56 -37.11
N ARG A 47 -9.00 11.40 -35.95
CA ARG A 47 -9.98 10.32 -35.72
C ARG A 47 -11.15 10.51 -36.69
N ARG A 48 -11.27 9.62 -37.68
CA ARG A 48 -12.48 9.49 -38.50
C ARG A 48 -13.56 8.79 -37.68
N THR A 49 -14.56 9.54 -37.22
CA THR A 49 -15.82 8.99 -36.70
C THR A 49 -16.65 8.50 -37.88
N VAL A 50 -16.90 7.19 -37.96
CA VAL A 50 -17.81 6.59 -38.95
C VAL A 50 -19.21 6.60 -38.33
N CYS A 51 -20.09 7.46 -38.84
CA CYS A 51 -21.52 7.40 -38.54
C CYS A 51 -22.16 6.27 -39.34
N PHE A 52 -22.73 5.28 -38.66
CA PHE A 52 -23.69 4.36 -39.27
C PHE A 52 -25.05 5.06 -39.33
N VAL A 53 -25.55 5.32 -40.54
CA VAL A 53 -26.94 5.69 -40.80
C VAL A 53 -27.70 4.38 -41.02
N LEU A 54 -28.58 4.04 -40.08
CA LEU A 54 -29.58 2.97 -40.26
C LEU A 54 -30.78 3.59 -40.97
N GLU A 55 -31.04 3.11 -42.18
CA GLU A 55 -32.18 3.47 -43.01
C GLU A 55 -33.38 2.62 -42.59
N GLU A 56 -34.39 3.23 -41.95
CA GLU A 56 -35.65 2.54 -41.63
C GLU A 56 -36.56 2.53 -42.86
N GLN A 57 -36.78 1.33 -43.40
CA GLN A 57 -37.67 1.05 -44.52
C GLN A 57 -39.14 1.18 -44.06
N LYS A 58 -39.85 2.12 -44.68
CA LYS A 58 -41.27 2.41 -44.46
C LYS A 58 -42.14 1.32 -45.11
N GLN A 59 -42.99 0.66 -44.32
CA GLN A 59 -44.12 -0.13 -44.83
C GLN A 59 -45.39 0.16 -44.02
N SER A 60 -46.50 0.28 -44.74
CA SER A 60 -47.75 0.95 -44.37
C SER A 60 -48.87 0.00 -43.92
N SER A 61 -49.48 0.30 -42.75
CA SER A 61 -50.92 0.25 -42.35
C SER A 61 -51.71 -1.10 -42.41
N PRO A 62 -52.88 -1.29 -41.70
CA PRO A 62 -53.69 -0.34 -40.92
C PRO A 62 -54.19 -0.79 -39.51
N MET A 63 -54.81 0.18 -38.80
CA MET A 63 -55.64 0.20 -37.56
C MET A 63 -56.01 -1.11 -36.84
N ASP A 64 -55.86 -1.19 -35.51
CA ASP A 64 -56.94 -0.90 -34.53
C ASP A 64 -56.47 -0.99 -33.06
N ASP A 65 -57.20 -0.30 -32.19
CA ASP A 65 -57.32 -0.39 -30.72
C ASP A 65 -56.18 0.00 -29.74
N LYS A 66 -56.53 0.99 -28.90
CA LYS A 66 -55.89 1.39 -27.64
C LYS A 66 -55.94 0.21 -26.63
N PRO A 67 -55.00 0.11 -25.67
CA PRO A 67 -55.10 0.99 -24.51
C PRO A 67 -53.78 1.68 -24.18
N GLU A 68 -53.94 3.00 -24.05
CA GLU A 68 -53.29 3.90 -23.12
C GLU A 68 -52.51 3.19 -22.00
N SER A 69 -51.25 2.84 -22.28
CA SER A 69 -50.28 2.64 -21.20
C SER A 69 -49.71 4.00 -20.87
N THR A 70 -50.30 4.61 -19.85
CA THR A 70 -49.68 5.69 -19.08
C THR A 70 -48.37 5.12 -18.52
N SER A 71 -47.29 5.16 -19.31
CA SER A 71 -45.96 4.86 -18.84
C SER A 71 -45.50 6.06 -18.03
N SER A 72 -45.98 6.12 -16.79
CA SER A 72 -45.59 7.14 -15.84
C SER A 72 -44.06 7.19 -15.77
N PRO A 73 -43.43 8.38 -15.85
CA PRO A 73 -41.97 8.52 -15.79
C PRO A 73 -41.38 7.83 -14.55
N ASP A 74 -42.16 7.65 -13.50
CA ASP A 74 -41.82 6.88 -12.30
C ASP A 74 -41.54 5.38 -12.55
N ILE A 75 -42.24 4.70 -13.46
CA ILE A 75 -42.02 3.25 -13.71
C ILE A 75 -40.71 3.02 -14.50
N LEU A 76 -40.40 3.90 -15.45
CA LEU A 76 -39.13 3.85 -16.17
C LEU A 76 -37.94 4.24 -15.26
N THR A 77 -38.16 5.20 -14.35
CA THR A 77 -37.13 5.64 -13.42
C THR A 77 -36.86 4.57 -12.34
N THR A 78 -37.91 3.97 -11.78
CA THR A 78 -37.81 2.85 -10.84
C THR A 78 -37.13 1.63 -11.46
N SER A 79 -37.48 1.22 -12.69
CA SER A 79 -36.82 0.11 -13.38
C SER A 79 -35.32 0.38 -13.66
N ARG A 80 -34.93 1.62 -13.98
CA ARG A 80 -33.52 2.02 -14.11
C ARG A 80 -32.79 1.99 -12.77
N LEU A 81 -33.42 2.43 -11.68
CA LEU A 81 -32.86 2.40 -10.33
C LEU A 81 -32.66 0.95 -9.84
N LEU A 82 -33.62 0.06 -10.08
CA LEU A 82 -33.51 -1.36 -9.77
C LEU A 82 -32.36 -2.02 -10.54
N LYS A 83 -32.26 -1.81 -11.85
CA LYS A 83 -31.13 -2.30 -12.66
C LYS A 83 -29.77 -1.78 -12.15
N LYS A 84 -29.72 -0.53 -11.70
CA LYS A 84 -28.50 0.07 -11.11
C LYS A 84 -28.16 -0.54 -9.75
N ALA A 85 -29.17 -0.83 -8.92
CA ALA A 85 -29.00 -1.49 -7.63
C ALA A 85 -28.51 -2.94 -7.81
N GLU A 86 -29.08 -3.69 -8.77
CA GLU A 86 -28.66 -5.04 -9.11
C GLU A 86 -27.21 -5.09 -9.62
N ARG A 87 -26.82 -4.16 -10.50
CA ARG A 87 -25.43 -4.04 -10.96
C ARG A 87 -24.46 -3.82 -9.80
N LYS A 88 -24.76 -2.88 -8.90
CA LYS A 88 -23.94 -2.63 -7.70
C LYS A 88 -23.85 -3.86 -6.79
N LYS A 89 -24.96 -4.60 -6.65
CA LYS A 89 -25.00 -5.85 -5.86
C LYS A 89 -24.10 -6.92 -6.50
N PHE A 90 -24.18 -7.09 -7.82
CA PHE A 90 -23.34 -8.02 -8.56
C PHE A 90 -21.85 -7.65 -8.54
N GLU A 91 -21.52 -6.37 -8.67
CA GLU A 91 -20.16 -5.86 -8.50
C GLU A 91 -19.62 -6.18 -7.11
N ARG A 92 -20.37 -5.85 -6.05
CA ARG A 92 -19.99 -6.18 -4.65
C ARG A 92 -19.80 -7.68 -4.44
N PHE A 93 -20.68 -8.50 -5.02
CA PHE A 93 -20.57 -9.95 -4.95
C PHE A 93 -19.31 -10.44 -5.67
N THR A 94 -19.05 -9.97 -6.88
CA THR A 94 -17.83 -10.28 -7.64
C THR A 94 -16.57 -9.89 -6.86
N TYR A 95 -16.54 -8.70 -6.25
CA TYR A 95 -15.44 -8.26 -5.39
C TYR A 95 -15.26 -9.14 -4.15
N LEU A 96 -16.36 -9.56 -3.51
CA LEU A 96 -16.30 -10.45 -2.36
C LEU A 96 -15.69 -11.80 -2.74
N ILE A 97 -16.14 -12.39 -3.84
CA ILE A 97 -15.58 -13.65 -4.37
C ILE A 97 -14.09 -13.48 -4.71
N ALA A 98 -13.72 -12.40 -5.40
CA ALA A 98 -12.34 -12.11 -5.72
C ALA A 98 -11.46 -11.97 -4.46
N ALA A 99 -11.96 -11.28 -3.43
CA ALA A 99 -11.26 -11.13 -2.15
C ALA A 99 -11.11 -12.46 -1.41
N MET A 100 -12.14 -13.31 -1.42
CA MET A 100 -12.08 -14.65 -0.83
C MET A 100 -11.06 -15.54 -1.55
N MET A 101 -11.11 -15.57 -2.89
CA MET A 101 -10.17 -16.34 -3.72
C MET A 101 -8.73 -15.85 -3.56
N SER A 102 -8.52 -14.53 -3.50
CA SER A 102 -7.19 -13.95 -3.27
C SER A 102 -6.67 -14.29 -1.87
N SER A 103 -7.50 -14.17 -0.84
CA SER A 103 -7.13 -14.53 0.54
C SER A 103 -6.77 -16.01 0.64
N PHE A 104 -7.57 -16.90 0.05
CA PHE A 104 -7.28 -18.32 -0.03
C PHE A 104 -5.98 -18.61 -0.81
N GLY A 105 -5.78 -17.96 -1.95
CA GLY A 105 -4.57 -18.10 -2.75
C GLY A 105 -3.30 -17.67 -2.01
N VAL A 106 -3.32 -16.50 -1.37
CA VAL A 106 -2.18 -15.96 -0.62
C VAL A 106 -1.87 -16.82 0.61
N THR A 107 -2.89 -17.21 1.37
CA THR A 107 -2.72 -18.08 2.55
C THR A 107 -2.21 -19.46 2.16
N SER A 108 -2.78 -20.08 1.12
CA SER A 108 -2.32 -21.36 0.58
C SER A 108 -0.87 -21.28 0.11
N MET A 109 -0.50 -20.22 -0.63
CA MET A 109 0.88 -19.98 -1.07
C MET A 109 1.85 -19.84 0.11
N ALA A 110 1.47 -19.11 1.16
CA ALA A 110 2.30 -18.95 2.35
C ALA A 110 2.50 -20.28 3.10
N ILE A 111 1.41 -21.04 3.31
CA ILE A 111 1.48 -22.38 3.94
C ILE A 111 2.36 -23.30 3.11
N MET A 112 2.15 -23.32 1.79
CA MET A 112 2.89 -24.16 0.86
C MET A 112 4.38 -23.79 0.83
N ALA A 113 4.72 -22.49 0.86
CA ALA A 113 6.10 -22.03 0.91
C ALA A 113 6.81 -22.46 2.21
N VAL A 114 6.16 -22.30 3.36
CA VAL A 114 6.68 -22.76 4.66
C VAL A 114 6.83 -24.28 4.67
N TYR A 115 5.82 -25.01 4.20
CA TYR A 115 5.85 -26.47 4.11
C TYR A 115 6.97 -26.97 3.20
N TYR A 116 7.09 -26.42 1.99
CA TYR A 116 8.15 -26.83 1.07
C TYR A 116 9.52 -26.54 1.65
N ARG A 117 9.72 -25.34 2.21
CA ARG A 117 10.97 -24.95 2.86
C ARG A 117 11.46 -26.01 3.85
N PHE A 118 10.62 -26.40 4.80
CA PHE A 118 11.02 -27.37 5.81
C PHE A 118 11.08 -28.81 5.27
N SER A 119 10.18 -29.21 4.37
CA SER A 119 10.18 -30.57 3.80
C SER A 119 11.42 -30.86 2.97
N TRP A 120 11.86 -29.94 2.09
CA TRP A 120 13.08 -30.14 1.30
C TRP A 120 14.35 -30.05 2.17
N GLN A 121 14.30 -29.26 3.25
CA GLN A 121 15.40 -29.16 4.20
C GLN A 121 15.62 -30.47 4.96
N MET A 122 14.54 -31.05 5.48
CA MET A 122 14.59 -32.28 6.28
C MET A 122 15.06 -33.47 5.45
N LYS A 123 14.68 -33.61 4.17
CA LYS A 123 14.99 -34.81 3.33
C LYS A 123 14.72 -36.15 4.06
N GLY A 124 13.76 -36.19 4.99
CA GLY A 124 13.48 -37.35 5.84
C GLY A 124 14.29 -37.47 7.14
N GLY A 125 15.13 -36.47 7.47
CA GLY A 125 15.85 -36.35 8.73
C GLY A 125 15.01 -35.73 9.86
N GLU A 126 15.69 -35.34 10.95
CA GLU A 126 15.04 -34.80 12.15
C GLU A 126 14.37 -33.44 11.91
N VAL A 127 13.31 -33.18 12.68
CA VAL A 127 12.57 -31.92 12.64
C VAL A 127 13.41 -30.80 13.29
N PRO A 128 13.78 -29.73 12.57
CA PRO A 128 14.64 -28.67 13.10
C PRO A 128 13.83 -27.68 13.97
N LEU A 129 13.43 -28.12 15.16
CA LEU A 129 12.54 -27.36 16.05
C LEU A 129 13.05 -25.95 16.37
N SER A 130 14.35 -25.80 16.62
CA SER A 130 14.98 -24.51 16.92
C SER A 130 14.85 -23.53 15.76
N GLU A 131 15.07 -24.01 14.53
CA GLU A 131 14.90 -23.20 13.33
C GLU A 131 13.44 -22.86 13.07
N MET A 132 12.52 -23.81 13.23
CA MET A 132 11.08 -23.55 13.08
C MET A 132 10.60 -22.49 14.05
N PHE A 133 11.01 -22.59 15.32
CA PHE A 133 10.70 -21.60 16.34
C PHE A 133 11.33 -20.25 16.01
N GLY A 134 12.61 -20.21 15.62
CA GLY A 134 13.29 -18.98 15.24
C GLY A 134 12.65 -18.30 14.03
N THR A 135 12.27 -19.08 13.02
CA THR A 135 11.56 -18.62 11.82
C THR A 135 10.21 -18.00 12.21
N PHE A 136 9.44 -18.67 13.05
CA PHE A 136 8.15 -18.16 13.53
C PHE A 136 8.31 -16.89 14.35
N ALA A 137 9.19 -16.91 15.35
CA ALA A 137 9.45 -15.77 16.24
C ALA A 137 9.92 -14.55 15.45
N LEU A 138 10.82 -14.73 14.48
CA LEU A 138 11.33 -13.63 13.67
C LEU A 138 10.31 -13.15 12.63
N SER A 139 9.41 -14.01 12.15
CA SER A 139 8.27 -13.57 11.32
C SER A 139 7.31 -12.67 12.09
N VAL A 140 6.88 -13.08 13.29
CA VAL A 140 6.03 -12.25 14.15
C VAL A 140 6.77 -10.96 14.56
N GLY A 141 8.03 -11.09 14.98
CA GLY A 141 8.88 -9.98 15.39
C GLY A 141 9.09 -8.96 14.27
N ALA A 142 9.37 -9.41 13.04
CA ALA A 142 9.52 -8.52 11.89
C ALA A 142 8.19 -7.87 11.50
N ALA A 143 7.07 -8.58 11.53
CA ALA A 143 5.76 -8.00 11.24
C ALA A 143 5.41 -6.86 12.21
N VAL A 144 5.69 -7.02 13.50
CA VAL A 144 5.50 -5.98 14.51
C VAL A 144 6.55 -4.87 14.37
N GLY A 145 7.83 -5.24 14.18
CA GLY A 145 8.94 -4.31 14.02
C GLY A 145 8.77 -3.36 12.84
N MET A 146 8.14 -3.83 11.77
CA MET A 146 7.84 -3.03 10.58
C MET A 146 6.91 -1.84 10.87
N GLU A 147 6.02 -1.89 11.86
CA GLU A 147 5.23 -0.71 12.26
C GLU A 147 6.14 0.40 12.81
N PHE A 148 7.13 0.04 13.63
CA PHE A 148 8.08 0.99 14.19
C PHE A 148 9.02 1.55 13.11
N TRP A 149 9.52 0.68 12.24
CA TRP A 149 10.32 1.06 11.09
C TRP A 149 9.55 2.01 10.17
N ALA A 150 8.32 1.65 9.77
CA ALA A 150 7.49 2.47 8.91
C ALA A 150 7.18 3.83 9.55
N ARG A 151 6.84 3.87 10.84
CA ARG A 151 6.63 5.13 11.57
C ARG A 151 7.87 6.02 11.55
N TRP A 152 9.05 5.45 11.77
CA TRP A 152 10.31 6.20 11.74
C TRP A 152 10.63 6.68 10.33
N ALA A 153 10.59 5.79 9.33
CA ALA A 153 10.87 6.11 7.94
C ALA A 153 9.90 7.16 7.38
N HIS A 154 8.61 7.04 7.71
CA HIS A 154 7.59 7.99 7.32
C HIS A 154 7.89 9.39 7.86
N ARG A 155 8.24 9.50 9.15
CA ARG A 155 8.58 10.79 9.76
C ARG A 155 9.92 11.37 9.27
N VAL A 156 10.96 10.55 9.24
CA VAL A 156 12.35 11.01 9.10
C VAL A 156 12.85 10.99 7.66
N LEU A 157 12.29 10.11 6.82
CA LEU A 157 12.67 10.01 5.40
C LEU A 157 11.57 10.63 4.53
N TRP A 158 10.33 10.14 4.61
CA TRP A 158 9.27 10.52 3.68
C TRP A 158 8.77 11.95 3.91
N HIS A 159 8.67 12.41 5.15
CA HIS A 159 8.34 13.80 5.49
C HIS A 159 9.56 14.75 5.55
N ALA A 160 10.75 14.27 5.18
CA ALA A 160 11.94 15.10 5.12
C ALA A 160 12.65 14.97 3.77
N SER A 161 13.67 14.10 3.66
CA SER A 161 14.52 14.02 2.47
C SER A 161 13.83 13.46 1.23
N LEU A 162 12.74 12.69 1.39
CA LEU A 162 11.99 12.04 0.30
C LEU A 162 10.59 12.63 0.12
N TRP A 163 10.35 13.86 0.59
CA TRP A 163 9.06 14.54 0.46
C TRP A 163 8.58 14.62 -0.99
N ASN A 164 9.45 14.93 -1.95
CA ASN A 164 9.06 15.01 -3.36
C ASN A 164 8.41 13.73 -3.90
N MET A 165 8.72 12.57 -3.31
CA MET A 165 8.13 11.28 -3.67
C MET A 165 6.86 10.98 -2.86
N HIS A 166 6.79 11.48 -1.62
CA HIS A 166 5.66 11.28 -0.71
C HIS A 166 4.54 12.32 -0.90
N GLU A 167 4.84 13.49 -1.46
CA GLU A 167 3.88 14.59 -1.63
C GLU A 167 2.68 14.17 -2.50
N SER A 168 2.90 13.31 -3.51
CA SER A 168 1.82 12.76 -4.34
C SER A 168 0.77 12.03 -3.51
N HIS A 169 1.16 11.52 -2.34
CA HIS A 169 0.29 10.81 -1.41
C HIS A 169 -0.63 11.73 -0.59
N HIS A 170 -0.19 12.95 -0.32
CA HIS A 170 -0.95 13.98 0.41
C HIS A 170 -1.92 14.75 -0.49
N LYS A 171 -1.72 14.67 -1.80
CA LYS A 171 -2.56 15.34 -2.81
C LYS A 171 -3.68 14.42 -3.30
N PRO A 172 -4.80 14.98 -3.80
CA PRO A 172 -5.81 14.19 -4.48
C PRO A 172 -5.21 13.40 -5.65
N ARG A 173 -5.50 12.10 -5.70
CA ARG A 173 -4.95 11.18 -6.69
C ARG A 173 -5.50 11.43 -8.10
N GLU A 174 -4.62 11.48 -9.09
CA GLU A 174 -4.98 11.68 -10.51
C GLU A 174 -5.04 10.40 -11.35
N GLY A 175 -4.50 9.27 -10.87
CA GLY A 175 -4.41 8.03 -11.65
C GLY A 175 -4.20 6.77 -10.82
N ALA A 176 -4.04 5.61 -11.48
CA ALA A 176 -3.90 4.31 -10.82
C ALA A 176 -2.67 4.21 -9.90
N PHE A 177 -1.57 4.85 -10.29
CA PHE A 177 -0.29 4.82 -9.59
C PHE A 177 0.09 6.21 -9.08
N GLU A 178 0.85 6.24 -7.98
CA GLU A 178 1.45 7.43 -7.39
C GLU A 178 2.96 7.25 -7.30
N LEU A 179 3.72 8.35 -7.33
CA LEU A 179 5.17 8.28 -7.14
C LEU A 179 5.53 7.64 -5.79
N ASN A 180 4.69 7.84 -4.77
CA ASN A 180 4.76 7.21 -3.47
C ASN A 180 4.78 5.67 -3.49
N ASP A 181 4.23 5.03 -4.54
CA ASP A 181 4.18 3.56 -4.64
C ASP A 181 5.58 2.92 -4.72
N VAL A 182 6.60 3.72 -5.08
CA VAL A 182 8.00 3.30 -5.02
C VAL A 182 8.44 2.85 -3.63
N PHE A 183 7.87 3.40 -2.54
CA PHE A 183 8.22 2.97 -1.19
C PHE A 183 7.75 1.55 -0.91
N ALA A 184 6.63 1.10 -1.52
CA ALA A 184 6.21 -0.29 -1.43
C ALA A 184 7.23 -1.20 -2.13
N ILE A 185 7.74 -0.80 -3.30
CA ILE A 185 8.76 -1.56 -4.04
C ILE A 185 10.08 -1.62 -3.23
N ILE A 186 10.54 -0.49 -2.71
CA ILE A 186 11.79 -0.41 -1.91
C ILE A 186 11.73 -1.34 -0.70
N ASN A 187 10.57 -1.48 -0.04
CA ASN A 187 10.41 -2.41 1.08
C ASN A 187 10.15 -3.86 0.64
N ALA A 188 9.59 -4.09 -0.56
CA ALA A 188 9.36 -5.43 -1.09
C ALA A 188 10.66 -6.13 -1.51
N VAL A 189 11.61 -5.39 -2.12
CA VAL A 189 12.91 -5.94 -2.55
C VAL A 189 13.68 -6.67 -1.43
N PRO A 190 13.92 -6.07 -0.25
CA PRO A 190 14.61 -6.77 0.84
C PRO A 190 13.80 -7.96 1.38
N ALA A 191 12.46 -7.87 1.42
CA ALA A 191 11.61 -9.00 1.83
C ALA A 191 11.78 -10.19 0.88
N ILE A 192 11.74 -9.94 -0.44
CA ILE A 192 11.97 -10.96 -1.48
C ILE A 192 13.39 -11.54 -1.37
N GLY A 193 14.40 -10.69 -1.18
CA GLY A 193 15.79 -11.14 -1.00
C GLY A 193 15.96 -12.07 0.21
N LEU A 194 15.34 -11.72 1.34
CA LEU A 194 15.34 -12.53 2.56
C LEU A 194 14.59 -13.86 2.38
N LEU A 195 13.41 -13.83 1.75
CA LEU A 195 12.65 -15.03 1.40
C LEU A 195 13.43 -15.95 0.46
N TYR A 196 14.04 -15.39 -0.59
CA TYR A 196 14.84 -16.12 -1.56
C TYR A 196 16.04 -16.79 -0.89
N TYR A 197 16.88 -16.01 -0.20
CA TYR A 197 18.04 -16.54 0.50
C TYR A 197 17.62 -17.61 1.52
N GLY A 198 16.59 -17.31 2.31
CA GLY A 198 16.09 -18.24 3.30
C GLY A 198 15.57 -19.54 2.67
N PHE A 199 14.80 -19.46 1.58
CA PHE A 199 14.17 -20.63 0.96
C PHE A 199 15.17 -21.58 0.31
N PHE A 200 16.28 -21.08 -0.24
CA PHE A 200 17.26 -21.90 -0.97
C PHE A 200 18.47 -22.35 -0.15
N ASN A 201 18.63 -21.88 1.09
CA ASN A 201 19.75 -22.24 1.96
C ASN A 201 19.27 -22.99 3.20
N LYS A 202 20.07 -23.97 3.63
CA LYS A 202 19.77 -24.78 4.83
C LYS A 202 20.38 -24.18 6.09
N GLY A 203 19.68 -24.39 7.20
CA GLY A 203 20.19 -24.11 8.53
C GLY A 203 19.56 -22.90 9.19
N PHE A 204 19.98 -22.67 10.43
CA PHE A 204 19.32 -21.74 11.34
C PHE A 204 19.24 -20.31 10.81
N VAL A 205 20.36 -19.76 10.30
CA VAL A 205 20.43 -18.38 9.81
C VAL A 205 19.53 -18.17 8.57
N PRO A 206 19.57 -19.01 7.52
CA PRO A 206 18.57 -18.97 6.46
C PRO A 206 17.12 -19.06 6.94
N GLY A 207 16.83 -19.87 7.97
CA GLY A 207 15.51 -19.94 8.61
C GLY A 207 15.06 -18.62 9.20
N LEU A 208 15.97 -17.95 9.91
CA LEU A 208 15.74 -16.60 10.40
C LEU A 208 15.48 -15.61 9.26
N CYS A 209 16.31 -15.60 8.21
CA CYS A 209 16.09 -14.72 7.05
C CYS A 209 14.71 -14.95 6.42
N PHE A 210 14.31 -16.21 6.23
CA PHE A 210 12.99 -16.53 5.71
C PHE A 210 11.86 -16.04 6.62
N GLY A 211 12.01 -16.22 7.94
CA GLY A 211 11.09 -15.69 8.93
C GLY A 211 10.95 -14.17 8.82
N ALA A 212 12.07 -13.44 8.82
CA ALA A 212 12.07 -11.98 8.66
C ALA A 212 11.39 -11.55 7.35
N GLY A 213 11.72 -12.19 6.23
CA GLY A 213 11.10 -11.93 4.93
C GLY A 213 9.58 -12.14 4.96
N LEU A 214 9.10 -13.24 5.56
CA LEU A 214 7.67 -13.51 5.75
C LEU A 214 6.99 -12.43 6.59
N GLY A 215 7.63 -11.99 7.68
CA GLY A 215 7.09 -10.95 8.54
C GLY A 215 6.96 -9.60 7.84
N ILE A 216 7.98 -9.20 7.06
CA ILE A 216 7.95 -7.97 6.25
C ILE A 216 6.86 -8.06 5.19
N THR A 217 6.74 -9.19 4.49
CA THR A 217 5.68 -9.41 3.50
C THR A 217 4.29 -9.36 4.13
N MET A 218 4.10 -9.99 5.29
CA MET A 218 2.83 -9.97 6.03
C MET A 218 2.43 -8.55 6.41
N PHE A 219 3.37 -7.76 6.94
CA PHE A 219 3.16 -6.35 7.24
C PHE A 219 2.82 -5.56 5.96
N GLY A 220 3.56 -5.76 4.87
CA GLY A 220 3.31 -5.10 3.59
C GLY A 220 1.91 -5.38 3.02
N ILE A 221 1.45 -6.63 3.10
CA ILE A 221 0.08 -7.01 2.70
C ILE A 221 -0.93 -6.31 3.60
N ALA A 222 -0.76 -6.37 4.93
CA ALA A 222 -1.65 -5.69 5.87
C ALA A 222 -1.69 -4.18 5.64
N TYR A 223 -0.53 -3.56 5.38
CA TYR A 223 -0.41 -2.15 5.07
C TYR A 223 -1.16 -1.81 3.78
N MET A 224 -0.98 -2.57 2.70
CA MET A 224 -1.71 -2.37 1.45
C MET A 224 -3.24 -2.45 1.66
N PHE A 225 -3.75 -3.46 2.37
CA PHE A 225 -5.20 -3.55 2.63
C PHE A 225 -5.73 -2.42 3.50
N VAL A 226 -5.01 -2.03 4.56
CA VAL A 226 -5.50 -1.01 5.50
C VAL A 226 -5.23 0.39 4.96
N HIS A 227 -4.01 0.72 4.58
CA HIS A 227 -3.66 2.03 4.06
C HIS A 227 -4.28 2.28 2.69
N ASP A 228 -3.89 1.52 1.68
CA ASP A 228 -4.31 1.78 0.29
C ASP A 228 -5.79 1.42 0.08
N GLY A 229 -6.20 0.27 0.61
CA GLY A 229 -7.57 -0.20 0.50
C GLY A 229 -8.55 0.55 1.39
N LEU A 230 -8.37 0.54 2.72
CA LEU A 230 -9.34 1.11 3.65
C LEU A 230 -9.24 2.63 3.79
N VAL A 231 -8.04 3.18 3.91
CA VAL A 231 -7.87 4.64 4.11
C VAL A 231 -8.05 5.39 2.80
N HIS A 232 -7.29 4.98 1.78
CA HIS A 232 -7.25 5.66 0.47
C HIS A 232 -8.29 5.17 -0.53
N LYS A 233 -9.04 4.10 -0.21
CA LYS A 233 -10.12 3.56 -1.05
C LYS A 233 -9.64 3.21 -2.47
N ARG A 234 -8.38 2.80 -2.63
CA ARG A 234 -7.82 2.39 -3.94
C ARG A 234 -8.52 1.14 -4.50
N PHE A 235 -8.98 0.27 -3.62
CA PHE A 235 -9.76 -0.92 -3.96
C PHE A 235 -10.71 -1.29 -2.80
N PRO A 236 -11.81 -2.02 -3.08
CA PRO A 236 -12.77 -2.39 -2.05
C PRO A 236 -12.17 -3.42 -1.08
N VAL A 237 -12.25 -3.15 0.22
CA VAL A 237 -11.71 -3.99 1.31
C VAL A 237 -12.78 -4.83 2.04
N GLY A 238 -13.98 -4.92 1.47
CA GLY A 238 -15.07 -5.73 2.03
C GLY A 238 -15.43 -5.35 3.48
N PRO A 239 -15.70 -6.34 4.36
CA PRO A 239 -16.19 -6.10 5.72
C PRO A 239 -15.11 -5.53 6.67
N ILE A 240 -13.84 -5.48 6.26
CA ILE A 240 -12.72 -4.97 7.06
C ILE A 240 -12.96 -3.51 7.48
N ALA A 241 -13.66 -2.73 6.65
CA ALA A 241 -14.04 -1.35 6.96
C ALA A 241 -14.98 -1.22 8.18
N ASN A 242 -15.64 -2.31 8.58
CA ASN A 242 -16.59 -2.33 9.69
C ASN A 242 -15.92 -2.63 11.04
N VAL A 243 -14.67 -3.08 11.03
CA VAL A 243 -13.92 -3.41 12.25
C VAL A 243 -13.66 -2.10 13.03
N PRO A 244 -14.13 -1.98 14.30
CA PRO A 244 -14.03 -0.74 15.05
C PRO A 244 -12.61 -0.19 15.13
N TYR A 245 -11.62 -1.05 15.39
CA TYR A 245 -10.22 -0.65 15.48
C TYR A 245 -9.67 -0.11 14.15
N LEU A 246 -9.93 -0.80 13.03
CA LEU A 246 -9.44 -0.36 11.71
C LEU A 246 -10.13 0.93 11.26
N ARG A 247 -11.36 1.18 11.70
CA ARG A 247 -12.02 2.47 11.53
C ARG A 247 -11.28 3.59 12.30
N LYS A 248 -10.82 3.32 13.52
CA LYS A 248 -9.99 4.28 14.29
C LYS A 248 -8.66 4.53 13.59
N VAL A 249 -7.98 3.49 13.11
CA VAL A 249 -6.74 3.60 12.34
C VAL A 249 -6.94 4.49 11.10
N ALA A 250 -8.01 4.24 10.34
CA ALA A 250 -8.31 5.02 9.15
C ALA A 250 -8.67 6.47 9.46
N ALA A 251 -9.34 6.74 10.59
CA ALA A 251 -9.61 8.09 11.07
C ALA A 251 -8.31 8.81 11.46
N ALA A 252 -7.42 8.14 12.20
CA ALA A 252 -6.14 8.70 12.62
C ALA A 252 -5.25 9.04 11.41
N HIS A 253 -5.19 8.16 10.42
CA HIS A 253 -4.44 8.44 9.19
C HIS A 253 -5.09 9.55 8.35
N GLN A 254 -6.42 9.71 8.37
CA GLN A 254 -7.04 10.87 7.72
C GLN A 254 -6.61 12.20 8.35
N LEU A 255 -6.45 12.23 9.67
CA LEU A 255 -5.97 13.43 10.37
C LEU A 255 -4.51 13.74 10.02
N HIS A 256 -3.67 12.72 9.78
CA HIS A 256 -2.32 12.89 9.25
C HIS A 256 -2.31 13.73 7.96
N HIS A 257 -3.16 13.39 6.99
CA HIS A 257 -3.30 14.11 5.71
C HIS A 257 -3.82 15.55 5.84
N THR A 258 -4.30 15.95 7.02
CA THR A 258 -4.71 17.36 7.26
C THR A 258 -3.57 18.22 7.78
N ASP A 259 -2.38 17.64 8.00
CA ASP A 259 -1.20 18.27 8.62
C ASP A 259 -1.45 18.90 10.00
N LYS A 260 -2.60 18.62 10.62
CA LYS A 260 -2.86 18.95 12.02
C LYS A 260 -1.88 18.22 12.92
N PHE A 261 -1.66 18.75 14.12
CA PHE A 261 -0.76 18.15 15.12
C PHE A 261 0.67 17.90 14.60
N LYS A 262 1.17 18.80 13.73
CA LYS A 262 2.49 18.70 13.08
C LYS A 262 2.64 17.43 12.23
N GLY A 263 1.57 16.97 11.59
CA GLY A 263 1.58 15.77 10.76
C GLY A 263 1.60 14.46 11.55
N VAL A 264 1.23 14.44 12.84
CA VAL A 264 1.03 13.19 13.57
C VAL A 264 -0.36 12.61 13.22
N PRO A 265 -0.52 11.28 13.06
CA PRO A 265 0.48 10.23 13.25
C PRO A 265 1.21 9.78 11.98
N TYR A 266 2.48 9.41 12.13
CA TYR A 266 3.30 8.81 11.07
C TYR A 266 3.20 7.28 11.02
N GLY A 267 2.72 6.63 12.08
CA GLY A 267 2.46 5.18 12.09
C GLY A 267 1.06 4.86 11.58
N LEU A 268 0.85 3.65 11.07
CA LEU A 268 -0.47 3.21 10.61
C LEU A 268 -1.25 2.60 11.77
N PHE A 269 -0.84 1.43 12.26
CA PHE A 269 -1.59 0.70 13.27
C PHE A 269 -1.54 1.38 14.64
N LEU A 270 -0.40 1.98 15.01
CA LEU A 270 -0.28 2.74 16.26
C LEU A 270 -0.75 4.20 16.12
N GLY A 271 -1.31 4.57 14.96
CA GLY A 271 -1.81 5.91 14.68
C GLY A 271 -2.80 6.46 15.72
N PRO A 272 -3.83 5.69 16.13
CA PRO A 272 -4.77 6.14 17.16
C PRO A 272 -4.10 6.46 18.49
N LYS A 273 -3.17 5.62 18.95
CA LYS A 273 -2.42 5.84 20.18
C LYS A 273 -1.54 7.09 20.08
N ALA A 274 -0.84 7.27 18.96
CA ALA A 274 -0.01 8.45 18.73
C ALA A 274 -0.85 9.75 18.69
N MET A 275 -2.10 9.68 18.22
CA MET A 275 -3.03 10.82 18.28
C MET A 275 -3.47 11.15 19.71
N GLU A 276 -3.71 10.14 20.54
CA GLU A 276 -4.02 10.34 21.96
C GLU A 276 -2.84 10.99 22.70
N GLU A 277 -1.61 10.56 22.42
CA GLU A 277 -0.37 11.09 23.02
C GLU A 277 -0.15 12.59 22.71
N VAL A 278 -0.62 13.08 21.56
CA VAL A 278 -0.50 14.51 21.17
C VAL A 278 -1.73 15.35 21.53
N GLY A 279 -2.67 14.80 22.29
CA GLY A 279 -3.90 15.50 22.69
C GLY A 279 -4.96 15.60 21.59
N GLY A 280 -4.84 14.83 20.50
CA GLY A 280 -5.74 14.85 19.35
C GLY A 280 -7.00 13.98 19.49
N LYS A 281 -7.34 13.55 20.70
CA LYS A 281 -8.42 12.58 20.97
C LYS A 281 -9.79 13.07 20.51
N GLU A 282 -10.13 14.33 20.78
CA GLU A 282 -11.42 14.90 20.35
C GLU A 282 -11.57 14.90 18.83
N GLU A 283 -10.50 15.26 18.13
CA GLU A 283 -10.49 15.36 16.67
C GLU A 283 -10.56 13.98 16.02
N LEU A 284 -9.91 12.98 16.65
CA LEU A 284 -10.04 11.58 16.28
C LEU A 284 -11.46 11.06 16.45
N GLU A 285 -12.12 11.33 17.57
CA GLU A 285 -13.51 10.90 17.82
C GLU A 285 -14.52 11.60 16.89
N LYS A 286 -14.30 12.87 16.56
CA LYS A 286 -15.08 13.59 15.53
C LYS A 286 -14.97 12.90 14.18
N GLU A 287 -13.75 12.54 13.76
CA GLU A 287 -13.51 11.86 12.48
C GLU A 287 -14.10 10.43 12.46
N ILE A 288 -13.98 9.68 13.56
CA ILE A 288 -14.63 8.37 13.72
C ILE A 288 -16.14 8.49 13.58
N SER A 289 -16.75 9.46 14.30
CA SER A 289 -18.19 9.72 14.24
C SER A 289 -18.66 10.10 12.85
N ARG A 290 -17.88 10.93 12.13
CA ARG A 290 -18.13 11.29 10.73
C ARG A 290 -18.15 10.04 9.85
N ARG A 291 -17.17 9.15 9.98
CA ARG A 291 -17.09 7.89 9.22
C ARG A 291 -18.25 6.94 9.51
N ILE A 292 -18.68 6.83 10.77
CA ILE A 292 -19.86 6.03 11.15
C ILE A 292 -21.13 6.58 10.50
N LYS A 293 -21.34 7.90 10.55
CA LYS A 293 -22.50 8.55 9.91
C LYS A 293 -22.53 8.32 8.40
N LEU A 294 -21.37 8.46 7.73
CA LEU A 294 -21.24 8.19 6.30
C LEU A 294 -21.56 6.73 5.94
N TYR A 295 -21.10 5.79 6.75
CA TYR A 295 -21.40 4.37 6.57
C TYR A 295 -22.90 4.09 6.71
N ASN A 296 -23.53 4.55 7.79
CA ASN A 296 -24.95 4.33 8.05
C ASN A 296 -25.82 4.91 6.91
N LYS A 297 -25.51 6.13 6.45
CA LYS A 297 -26.21 6.76 5.32
C LYS A 297 -26.10 5.96 4.03
N GLY A 298 -24.94 5.34 3.77
CA GLY A 298 -24.72 4.50 2.58
C GLY A 298 -25.32 3.09 2.68
N SER A 299 -25.75 2.65 3.86
CA SER A 299 -26.42 1.36 4.08
C SER A 299 -27.95 1.44 3.96
N THR A 300 -28.52 2.62 4.19
CA THR A 300 -29.97 2.92 4.13
C THR A 300 -30.45 3.41 2.75
N SER A 301 -29.58 3.40 1.73
CA SER A 301 -29.87 3.87 0.36
C SER A 301 -29.46 2.82 -0.67
#